data_AF-A0A7V9KBC0-F1
#
_entry.id   AF-A0A7V9KBC0-F1
#
_cell.length_a   1.000
_cell.length_b   1.000
_cell.length_c   1.000
_cell.angle_alpha   90.00
_cell.angle_beta   90.00
_cell.angle_gamma   90.00
#
_symmetry.space_group_name_H-M   'P 1'
#
loop_
_entity.id
_entity.type
_entity.pdbx_description
1 polymer ?
#
loop_
_entity_poly.entity_id
_entity_poly.type
_entity_poly.pdbx_seq_one_letter_code
_entity_poly.pdbx_strand_id
1 'polypeptide(L)'
;MYASLRSATESTAPSHRRRRRLVHRAAPLAALAALAFGAGTIAGARVPEPGERSVERFAEAWEIGDYLTMHRALSPTARSRTSARRLTRTYRRNAALATIRQVDTAAPTRDGDAWRLPVTVKTRIFGTLRGTVRLPISGDGERAGLDWTTTTAFPGLRAGESLTRRTELPARAAILARDGTPLAEGTGRFSRLGPLAAEIAGRTGPIPADREARYARRGIPPGASVGLSGLEREFDERLLGTPGGALMAGKRVIASSPPRPGTPVRSSIDPGIQRAAVEALAGRFGGVAVLRPDDGEVLALAGIAYSAPQPPGSVFKIVTLSGALAAGVAE
;
A
#
# COMPACT_ATOMS: atom_id res chain seq x y z
N MET A 1 39.85 -60.53 -61.03
CA MET A 1 39.58 -61.75 -60.24
C MET A 1 38.70 -61.33 -59.07
N TYR A 2 37.40 -61.71 -59.12
CA TYR A 2 36.31 -61.63 -58.12
C TYR A 2 36.39 -60.57 -57.00
N ALA A 3 35.62 -59.47 -57.01
CA ALA A 3 34.15 -59.33 -56.80
C ALA A 3 33.66 -59.56 -55.35
N SER A 4 32.80 -58.62 -54.90
CA SER A 4 31.79 -58.72 -53.81
C SER A 4 32.23 -58.27 -52.39
N LEU A 5 31.52 -57.46 -51.59
CA LEU A 5 30.42 -56.47 -51.71
C LEU A 5 30.18 -55.88 -50.30
N ARG A 6 29.60 -54.67 -50.24
CA ARG A 6 28.87 -54.03 -49.10
C ARG A 6 29.70 -53.56 -47.91
N SER A 7 29.44 -52.42 -47.28
CA SER A 7 28.37 -51.41 -47.41
C SER A 7 28.83 -50.16 -46.66
N ALA A 8 28.55 -48.99 -47.25
CA ALA A 8 28.81 -47.69 -46.68
C ALA A 8 27.81 -47.33 -45.57
N THR A 9 28.34 -46.78 -44.48
CA THR A 9 27.63 -45.81 -43.63
C THR A 9 28.63 -44.76 -43.18
N GLU A 10 28.72 -43.67 -43.93
CA GLU A 10 29.26 -42.40 -43.44
C GLU A 10 28.33 -41.86 -42.36
N SER A 11 28.89 -41.58 -41.18
CA SER A 11 28.29 -40.64 -40.24
C SER A 11 29.40 -39.73 -39.71
N THR A 12 29.59 -38.64 -40.44
CA THR A 12 30.43 -37.49 -40.10
C THR A 12 29.99 -36.85 -38.79
N ALA A 13 30.91 -36.82 -37.82
CA ALA A 13 30.80 -36.09 -36.58
C ALA A 13 30.79 -34.56 -36.81
N PRO A 14 29.85 -33.79 -36.24
CA PRO A 14 29.94 -32.34 -36.26
C PRO A 14 30.61 -31.78 -34.99
N SER A 15 31.79 -31.21 -35.22
CA SER A 15 32.29 -29.93 -34.70
C SER A 15 31.95 -29.50 -33.26
N HIS A 16 33.02 -29.43 -32.45
CA HIS A 16 33.15 -28.57 -31.28
C HIS A 16 32.89 -27.09 -31.62
N ARG A 17 31.71 -26.56 -31.27
CA ARG A 17 31.47 -25.14 -30.89
C ARG A 17 29.96 -24.86 -30.75
N ARG A 18 29.38 -25.16 -29.57
CA ARG A 18 28.20 -24.47 -29.01
C ARG A 18 27.74 -25.15 -27.71
N ARG A 19 28.35 -24.81 -26.58
CA ARG A 19 27.74 -25.07 -25.25
C ARG A 19 28.25 -24.12 -24.15
N ARG A 20 28.59 -22.88 -24.52
CA ARG A 20 29.05 -21.83 -23.60
C ARG A 20 28.00 -20.77 -23.29
N ARG A 21 26.71 -21.13 -23.29
CA ARG A 21 25.59 -20.20 -23.01
C ARG A 21 24.47 -20.72 -22.10
N LEU A 22 24.67 -21.85 -21.42
CA LEU A 22 23.66 -22.38 -20.47
C LEU A 22 24.14 -22.51 -19.02
N VAL A 23 25.42 -22.23 -18.71
CA VAL A 23 25.97 -22.41 -17.36
C VAL A 23 25.85 -21.13 -16.48
N HIS A 24 25.57 -19.96 -17.07
CA HIS A 24 25.46 -18.69 -16.32
C HIS A 24 24.04 -18.33 -15.85
N ARG A 25 23.05 -19.23 -15.97
CA ARG A 25 21.69 -19.01 -15.44
C ARG A 25 21.29 -19.96 -14.31
N ALA A 26 22.07 -20.99 -14.02
CA ALA A 26 21.83 -21.92 -12.90
C ALA A 26 22.68 -21.59 -11.65
N ALA A 27 23.76 -20.83 -11.79
CA ALA A 27 24.64 -20.43 -10.69
C ALA A 27 23.96 -19.60 -9.57
N PRO A 28 23.00 -18.67 -9.84
CA PRO A 28 22.35 -17.95 -8.74
C PRO A 28 21.32 -18.80 -8.00
N LEU A 29 20.77 -19.85 -8.63
CA LEU A 29 19.80 -20.76 -7.99
C LEU A 29 20.49 -21.82 -7.12
N ALA A 30 21.65 -22.33 -7.51
CA ALA A 30 22.42 -23.26 -6.68
C ALA A 30 23.02 -22.58 -5.44
N ALA A 31 23.43 -21.30 -5.54
CA ALA A 31 23.92 -20.53 -4.39
C ALA A 31 22.80 -20.19 -3.38
N LEU A 32 21.57 -19.94 -3.85
CA LEU A 32 20.39 -19.76 -3.00
C LEU A 32 19.94 -21.07 -2.34
N ALA A 33 20.03 -22.21 -3.03
CA ALA A 33 19.75 -23.51 -2.45
C ALA A 33 20.81 -23.93 -1.41
N ALA A 34 22.09 -23.63 -1.64
CA ALA A 34 23.16 -23.92 -0.68
C ALA A 34 23.12 -23.01 0.57
N LEU A 35 22.65 -21.76 0.45
CA LEU A 35 22.39 -20.90 1.61
C LEU A 35 21.11 -21.30 2.37
N ALA A 36 20.07 -21.79 1.68
CA ALA A 36 18.89 -22.36 2.32
C ALA A 36 19.18 -23.71 3.00
N PHE A 37 20.08 -24.52 2.45
CA PHE A 37 20.49 -25.80 3.04
C PHE A 37 21.57 -25.63 4.14
N GLY A 38 22.44 -24.61 4.03
CA GLY A 38 23.44 -24.27 5.05
C GLY A 38 22.82 -23.70 6.34
N ALA A 39 21.69 -23.01 6.25
CA ALA A 39 20.89 -22.64 7.42
C ALA A 39 20.07 -23.83 7.98
N GLY A 40 19.66 -24.76 7.11
CA GLY A 40 18.86 -25.93 7.48
C GLY A 40 19.63 -27.11 8.09
N THR A 41 20.97 -27.11 8.07
CA THR A 41 21.79 -28.27 8.52
C THR A 41 22.57 -28.04 9.82
N ILE A 42 22.55 -26.83 10.38
CA ILE A 42 23.16 -26.53 11.70
C ILE A 42 22.10 -26.37 12.81
N ALA A 43 20.81 -26.37 12.46
CA ALA A 43 19.74 -26.58 13.43
C ALA A 43 19.57 -28.09 13.67
N GLY A 44 20.45 -28.67 14.49
CA GLY A 44 20.21 -30.00 15.06
C GLY A 44 18.80 -30.05 15.65
N ALA A 45 18.12 -31.19 15.50
CA ALA A 45 16.74 -31.43 15.92
C ALA A 45 16.56 -31.26 17.44
N ARG A 46 16.57 -30.02 17.91
CA ARG A 46 16.17 -29.63 19.26
C ARG A 46 14.66 -29.57 19.24
N VAL A 47 14.01 -30.43 20.03
CA VAL A 47 12.58 -30.27 20.31
C VAL A 47 12.45 -28.99 21.13
N PRO A 48 11.78 -27.94 20.61
CA PRO A 48 11.67 -26.68 21.35
C PRO A 48 10.89 -26.91 22.63
N GLU A 49 11.30 -26.24 23.71
CA GLU A 49 10.57 -26.34 24.98
C GLU A 49 9.10 -25.92 24.76
N PRO A 50 8.12 -26.45 25.51
CA PRO A 50 6.72 -26.09 25.31
C PRO A 50 6.44 -24.58 25.30
N GLY A 51 7.17 -23.82 26.13
CA GLY A 51 7.11 -22.35 26.13
C GLY A 51 7.69 -21.70 24.87
N GLU A 52 8.76 -22.25 24.30
CA GLU A 52 9.36 -21.79 23.04
C GLU A 52 8.38 -21.97 21.88
N ARG A 53 7.73 -23.15 21.78
CA ARG A 53 6.71 -23.43 20.76
C ARG A 53 5.54 -22.45 20.81
N SER A 54 5.11 -22.06 22.02
CA SER A 54 4.05 -21.06 22.18
C SER A 54 4.49 -19.66 21.71
N VAL A 55 5.76 -19.30 21.92
CA VAL A 55 6.33 -18.03 21.43
C VAL A 55 6.46 -18.03 19.90
N GLU A 56 6.97 -19.12 19.32
CA GLU A 56 7.11 -19.26 17.85
C GLU A 56 5.76 -19.16 17.16
N ARG A 57 4.75 -19.92 17.62
CA ARG A 57 3.38 -19.84 17.09
C ARG A 57 2.79 -18.43 17.19
N PHE A 58 3.08 -17.72 18.27
CA PHE A 58 2.62 -16.35 18.44
C PHE A 58 3.33 -15.38 17.48
N ALA A 59 4.64 -15.56 17.30
CA ALA A 59 5.45 -14.76 16.39
C ALA A 59 4.99 -14.92 14.94
N GLU A 60 4.89 -16.17 14.46
CA GLU A 60 4.39 -16.51 13.11
C GLU A 60 2.99 -15.95 12.88
N ALA A 61 2.08 -16.14 13.84
CA ALA A 61 0.73 -15.61 13.75
C ALA A 61 0.70 -14.07 13.73
N TRP A 62 1.63 -13.41 14.42
CA TRP A 62 1.73 -11.95 14.41
C TRP A 62 2.22 -11.42 13.06
N GLU A 63 3.19 -12.07 12.42
CA GLU A 63 3.72 -11.68 11.10
C GLU A 63 2.62 -11.62 10.03
N ILE A 64 1.69 -12.57 10.05
CA ILE A 64 0.57 -12.63 9.10
C ILE A 64 -0.73 -11.98 9.59
N GLY A 65 -0.74 -11.47 10.83
CA GLY A 65 -1.91 -10.80 11.42
C GLY A 65 -3.04 -11.73 11.86
N ASP A 66 -2.75 -13.01 12.14
CA ASP A 66 -3.69 -13.98 12.72
C ASP A 66 -3.79 -13.81 14.24
N TYR A 67 -4.57 -12.81 14.64
CA TYR A 67 -4.81 -12.50 16.05
C TYR A 67 -5.57 -13.60 16.81
N LEU A 68 -6.27 -14.51 16.12
CA LEU A 68 -6.95 -15.64 16.76
C LEU A 68 -5.93 -16.69 17.18
N THR A 69 -4.98 -17.03 16.31
CA THR A 69 -3.89 -17.95 16.65
C THR A 69 -2.96 -17.36 17.71
N MET A 70 -2.68 -16.05 17.65
CA MET A 70 -1.96 -15.36 18.74
C MET A 70 -2.68 -15.53 20.09
N HIS A 71 -4.01 -15.42 20.12
CA HIS A 71 -4.79 -15.61 21.36
C HIS A 71 -4.75 -17.06 21.86
N ARG A 72 -4.71 -18.05 20.96
CA ARG A 72 -4.60 -19.47 21.32
C ARG A 72 -3.24 -19.85 21.91
N ALA A 73 -2.18 -19.13 21.57
CA ALA A 73 -0.83 -19.33 22.12
C ALA A 73 -0.67 -18.79 23.56
N LEU A 74 -1.70 -18.11 24.10
CA LEU A 74 -1.68 -17.58 25.46
C LEU A 74 -1.92 -18.67 26.51
N SER A 75 -1.37 -18.47 27.71
CA SER A 75 -1.63 -19.36 28.84
C SER A 75 -3.13 -19.37 29.22
N PRO A 76 -3.65 -20.42 29.88
CA PRO A 76 -5.03 -20.44 30.36
C PRO A 76 -5.41 -19.21 31.19
N THR A 77 -4.52 -18.77 32.08
CA THR A 77 -4.68 -17.56 32.91
C THR A 77 -4.72 -16.28 32.07
N ALA A 78 -3.89 -16.16 31.04
CA ALA A 78 -3.94 -15.01 30.15
C ALA A 78 -5.22 -14.99 29.29
N ARG A 79 -5.70 -16.15 28.84
CA ARG A 79 -6.94 -16.29 28.06
C ARG A 79 -8.20 -15.95 28.87
N SER A 80 -8.23 -16.25 30.17
CA SER A 80 -9.34 -15.84 31.04
C SER A 80 -9.35 -14.33 31.29
N ARG A 81 -8.18 -13.68 31.36
CA ARG A 81 -8.05 -12.23 31.56
C ARG A 81 -8.22 -11.40 30.30
N THR A 82 -7.93 -11.95 29.12
CA THR A 82 -7.98 -11.23 27.84
C THR A 82 -8.68 -12.05 26.78
N SER A 83 -9.78 -11.50 26.24
CA SER A 83 -10.49 -12.09 25.10
C SER A 83 -9.75 -11.86 23.77
N ALA A 84 -9.98 -12.74 22.80
CA ALA A 84 -9.43 -12.59 21.45
C ALA A 84 -9.81 -11.25 20.79
N ARG A 85 -11.04 -10.76 21.03
CA ARG A 85 -11.50 -9.44 20.56
C ARG A 85 -10.68 -8.30 21.17
N ARG A 86 -10.34 -8.37 22.47
CA ARG A 86 -9.52 -7.35 23.14
C ARG A 86 -8.10 -7.35 22.59
N LEU A 87 -7.48 -8.54 22.44
CA LEU A 87 -6.16 -8.69 21.83
C LEU A 87 -6.14 -8.10 20.40
N THR A 88 -7.08 -8.54 19.56
CA THR A 88 -7.22 -8.08 18.16
C THR A 88 -7.33 -6.57 18.08
N ARG A 89 -8.17 -5.95 18.93
CA ARG A 89 -8.34 -4.50 18.96
C ARG A 89 -7.03 -3.78 19.33
N THR A 90 -6.30 -4.29 20.31
CA THR A 90 -5.02 -3.71 20.75
C THR A 90 -3.98 -3.75 19.61
N TYR A 91 -3.79 -4.90 18.96
CA TYR A 91 -2.82 -5.02 17.86
C TYR A 91 -3.23 -4.20 16.64
N ARG A 92 -4.50 -4.20 16.24
CA ARG A 92 -4.99 -3.36 15.12
C ARG A 92 -4.82 -1.86 15.41
N ARG A 93 -5.12 -1.42 16.64
CA ARG A 93 -4.89 -0.03 17.06
C ARG A 93 -3.41 0.32 16.99
N ASN A 94 -2.54 -0.50 17.55
CA ASN A 94 -1.10 -0.26 17.53
C ASN A 94 -0.54 -0.27 16.09
N ALA A 95 -1.02 -1.18 15.25
CA ALA A 95 -0.68 -1.23 13.83
C ALA A 95 -1.10 0.04 13.09
N ALA A 96 -2.30 0.56 13.34
CA ALA A 96 -2.77 1.80 12.75
C ALA A 96 -1.96 3.03 13.24
N LEU A 97 -1.62 3.08 14.54
CA LEU A 97 -0.81 4.15 15.14
C LEU A 97 0.62 4.16 14.60
N ALA A 98 1.28 3.01 14.53
CA ALA A 98 2.61 2.91 13.95
C ALA A 98 2.61 2.89 12.42
N THR A 99 1.45 2.82 11.75
CA THR A 99 1.31 2.67 10.29
C THR A 99 2.02 1.43 9.74
N ILE A 100 1.90 0.31 10.46
CA ILE A 100 2.59 -0.95 10.14
C ILE A 100 2.18 -1.44 8.75
N ARG A 101 3.18 -1.84 7.97
CA ARG A 101 3.06 -2.50 6.67
C ARG A 101 3.45 -3.97 6.76
N GLN A 102 4.45 -4.27 7.56
CA GLN A 102 4.95 -5.62 7.76
C GLN A 102 5.53 -5.73 9.16
N VAL A 103 5.38 -6.91 9.76
CA VAL A 103 6.07 -7.33 10.97
C VAL A 103 6.93 -8.52 10.57
N ASP A 104 8.20 -8.47 10.94
CA ASP A 104 9.15 -9.57 10.80
C ASP A 104 9.71 -9.87 12.19
N THR A 105 9.76 -11.13 12.57
CA THR A 105 10.30 -11.59 13.85
C THR A 105 11.57 -12.42 13.64
N ALA A 106 12.46 -12.42 14.62
CA ALA A 106 13.62 -13.30 14.63
C ALA A 106 13.43 -14.41 15.65
N ALA A 107 14.31 -15.42 15.61
CA ALA A 107 14.31 -16.51 16.58
C ALA A 107 14.27 -15.97 18.03
N PRO A 108 13.33 -16.43 18.87
CA PRO A 108 13.23 -15.98 20.24
C PRO A 108 14.42 -16.51 21.05
N THR A 109 14.86 -15.76 22.06
CA THR A 109 15.95 -16.16 22.95
C THR A 109 15.47 -16.23 24.39
N ARG A 110 15.93 -17.23 25.14
CA ARG A 110 15.53 -17.39 26.53
C ARG A 110 16.03 -16.23 27.40
N ASP A 111 15.18 -15.77 28.31
CA ASP A 111 15.42 -14.64 29.22
C ASP A 111 14.79 -14.91 30.60
N GLY A 112 15.40 -15.81 31.36
CA GLY A 112 14.88 -16.24 32.66
C GLY A 112 13.53 -16.97 32.52
N ASP A 113 12.47 -16.37 33.09
CA ASP A 113 11.08 -16.83 33.03
C ASP A 113 10.33 -16.36 31.76
N ALA A 114 11.01 -15.64 30.88
CA ALA A 114 10.43 -15.06 29.68
C ALA A 114 11.27 -15.40 28.44
N TRP A 115 10.74 -15.02 27.28
CA TRP A 115 11.45 -15.02 26.01
C TRP A 115 11.63 -13.59 25.51
N ARG A 116 12.78 -13.30 24.93
CA ARG A 116 13.04 -12.09 24.16
C ARG A 116 12.78 -12.40 22.69
N LEU A 117 11.78 -11.74 22.11
CA LEU A 117 11.47 -11.81 20.69
C LEU A 117 11.94 -10.52 20.02
N PRO A 118 13.02 -10.54 19.22
CA PRO A 118 13.38 -9.40 18.37
C PRO A 118 12.33 -9.23 17.27
N VAL A 119 11.85 -8.00 17.12
CA VAL A 119 10.79 -7.64 16.17
C VAL A 119 11.26 -6.46 15.31
N THR A 120 11.12 -6.61 14.01
CA THR A 120 11.29 -5.56 13.02
C THR A 120 9.92 -5.17 12.47
N VAL A 121 9.55 -3.90 12.63
CA VAL A 121 8.28 -3.35 12.17
C VAL A 121 8.55 -2.37 11.04
N LYS A 122 8.17 -2.73 9.82
CA LYS A 122 8.23 -1.81 8.67
C LYS A 122 6.97 -0.96 8.68
N THR A 123 7.14 0.35 8.66
CA THR A 123 6.04 1.32 8.75
C THR A 123 5.97 2.21 7.52
N ARG A 124 4.81 2.83 7.28
CA ARG A 124 4.67 3.82 6.20
C ARG A 124 5.34 5.16 6.56
N ILE A 125 5.21 5.60 7.81
CA ILE A 125 5.64 6.94 8.26
C ILE A 125 7.01 6.93 8.91
N PHE A 126 7.29 5.97 9.80
CA PHE A 126 8.45 6.01 10.69
C PHE A 126 9.63 5.16 10.22
N GLY A 127 9.63 4.71 8.96
CA GLY A 127 10.63 3.80 8.43
C GLY A 127 10.59 2.41 9.09
N THR A 128 11.76 1.82 9.30
CA THR A 128 11.89 0.49 9.91
C THR A 128 12.22 0.64 11.40
N LEU A 129 11.31 0.18 12.27
CA LEU A 129 11.48 0.19 13.71
C LEU A 129 11.98 -1.18 14.16
N ARG A 130 13.05 -1.22 14.95
CA ARG A 130 13.59 -2.45 15.53
C ARG A 130 13.49 -2.39 17.03
N GLY A 131 13.08 -3.48 17.66
CA GLY A 131 13.07 -3.59 19.10
C GLY A 131 12.78 -5.01 19.57
N THR A 132 12.69 -5.18 20.88
CA THR A 132 12.46 -6.49 21.48
C THR A 132 11.15 -6.46 22.25
N VAL A 133 10.41 -7.57 22.19
CA VAL A 133 9.25 -7.84 23.04
C VAL A 133 9.65 -8.89 24.07
N ARG A 134 9.46 -8.60 25.35
CA ARG A 134 9.60 -9.59 26.42
C ARG A 134 8.27 -10.33 26.58
N LEU A 135 8.31 -11.64 26.44
CA LEU A 135 7.17 -12.53 26.41
C LEU A 135 7.25 -13.48 27.62
N PRO A 136 6.69 -13.12 28.78
CA PRO A 136 6.66 -13.99 29.95
C PRO A 136 5.82 -15.25 29.66
N ILE A 137 6.23 -16.38 30.22
CA ILE A 137 5.53 -17.65 30.08
C ILE A 137 4.96 -18.05 31.44
N SER A 138 3.79 -18.66 31.43
CA SER A 138 3.17 -19.28 32.61
C SER A 138 2.61 -20.65 32.27
N GLY A 139 2.51 -21.51 33.27
CA GLY A 139 2.11 -22.91 33.12
C GLY A 139 3.28 -23.84 32.79
N ASP A 140 2.99 -25.14 32.77
CA ASP A 140 3.94 -26.23 32.57
C ASP A 140 3.47 -27.19 31.47
N GLY A 141 4.41 -27.97 30.93
CA GLY A 141 4.13 -28.98 29.90
C GLY A 141 3.31 -28.43 28.74
N GLU A 142 2.21 -29.11 28.40
CA GLU A 142 1.31 -28.71 27.30
C GLU A 142 0.46 -27.47 27.61
N ARG A 143 0.39 -27.03 28.87
CA ARG A 143 -0.36 -25.83 29.29
C ARG A 143 0.51 -24.57 29.31
N ALA A 144 1.80 -24.69 29.03
CA ALA A 144 2.72 -23.56 28.95
C ALA A 144 2.31 -22.60 27.83
N GLY A 145 2.07 -21.34 28.18
CA GLY A 145 1.66 -20.33 27.23
C GLY A 145 2.08 -18.92 27.66
N LEU A 146 1.87 -17.98 26.75
CA LEU A 146 2.26 -16.58 26.95
C LEU A 146 1.39 -15.90 27.99
N ASP A 147 2.01 -15.28 28.99
CA ASP A 147 1.31 -14.39 29.91
C ASP A 147 1.18 -12.99 29.33
N TRP A 148 0.28 -12.86 28.34
CA TRP A 148 0.14 -11.63 27.57
C TRP A 148 -0.32 -10.44 28.41
N THR A 149 0.35 -9.31 28.20
CA THR A 149 -0.04 -8.00 28.74
C THR A 149 0.08 -6.93 27.67
N THR A 150 -0.41 -5.71 27.93
CA THR A 150 -0.35 -4.61 26.95
C THR A 150 1.07 -4.18 26.59
N THR A 151 2.08 -4.47 27.42
CA THR A 151 3.50 -4.19 27.11
C THR A 151 4.03 -5.09 26.00
N THR A 152 3.42 -6.25 25.79
CA THR A 152 3.78 -7.18 24.71
C THR A 152 3.19 -6.79 23.35
N ALA A 153 2.29 -5.79 23.33
CA ALA A 153 1.52 -5.43 22.14
C ALA A 153 2.27 -4.54 21.12
N PHE A 154 3.50 -4.13 21.42
CA PHE A 154 4.39 -3.41 20.52
C PHE A 154 5.83 -3.42 21.09
N PRO A 155 6.89 -3.53 20.26
CA PRO A 155 8.27 -3.52 20.74
C PRO A 155 8.62 -2.22 21.48
N GLY A 156 9.23 -2.36 22.66
CA GLY A 156 9.71 -1.22 23.46
C GLY A 156 8.67 -0.52 24.35
N LEU A 157 7.45 -1.07 24.49
CA LEU A 157 6.47 -0.62 25.49
C LEU A 157 6.87 -1.08 26.90
N ARG A 158 6.75 -0.17 27.88
CA ARG A 158 6.95 -0.44 29.31
C ARG A 158 5.63 -0.55 30.05
N ALA A 159 5.66 -1.05 31.28
CA ALA A 159 4.48 -1.13 32.14
C ALA A 159 3.81 0.24 32.28
N GLY A 160 2.48 0.29 32.10
CA GLY A 160 1.69 1.52 32.11
C GLY A 160 1.77 2.37 30.85
N GLU A 161 2.67 2.08 29.90
CA GLU A 161 2.73 2.81 28.63
C GLU A 161 1.68 2.28 27.65
N SER A 162 1.12 3.20 26.87
CA SER A 162 0.31 2.88 25.69
C SER A 162 0.85 3.63 24.48
N LEU A 163 0.67 3.02 23.31
CA LEU A 163 1.05 3.65 22.06
C LEU A 163 0.08 4.78 21.74
N THR A 164 0.62 5.95 21.38
CA THR A 164 -0.12 7.08 20.80
C THR A 164 0.69 7.69 19.64
N ARG A 165 0.04 8.46 18.77
CA ARG A 165 0.71 9.16 17.66
C ARG A 165 0.32 10.63 17.67
N ARG A 166 1.32 11.50 17.64
CA ARG A 166 1.15 12.91 17.25
C ARG A 166 1.40 12.98 15.76
N THR A 167 0.41 13.45 15.00
CA THR A 167 0.47 13.47 13.54
C THR A 167 0.65 14.90 13.06
N GLU A 168 1.58 15.10 12.13
CA GLU A 168 1.78 16.35 11.43
C GLU A 168 1.44 16.15 9.95
N LEU A 169 0.49 16.92 9.43
CA LEU A 169 0.12 16.87 8.02
C LEU A 169 0.97 17.88 7.24
N PRO A 170 1.55 17.50 6.09
CA PRO A 170 2.15 18.48 5.21
C PRO A 170 1.08 19.40 4.59
N ALA A 171 1.53 20.51 4.01
CA ALA A 171 0.67 21.31 3.14
C ALA A 171 0.19 20.47 1.94
N ARG A 172 -1.11 20.54 1.66
CA ARG A 172 -1.71 19.88 0.49
C ARG A 172 -1.23 20.57 -0.78
N ALA A 173 -0.76 19.80 -1.74
CA ALA A 173 -0.22 20.33 -2.99
C ALA A 173 -1.29 20.99 -3.86
N ALA A 174 -0.82 21.83 -4.79
CA ALA A 174 -1.69 22.53 -5.73
C ALA A 174 -2.16 21.62 -6.87
N ILE A 175 -3.35 21.92 -7.39
CA ILE A 175 -3.82 21.44 -8.68
C ILE A 175 -3.67 22.62 -9.65
N LEU A 176 -2.99 22.39 -10.76
CA LEU A 176 -2.62 23.41 -11.73
C LEU A 176 -3.30 23.13 -13.07
N ALA A 177 -3.69 24.17 -13.78
CA ALA A 177 -4.10 24.11 -15.17
C ALA A 177 -2.87 23.92 -16.08
N ARG A 178 -3.12 23.79 -17.39
CA ARG A 178 -2.08 23.65 -18.41
C ARG A 178 -1.07 24.80 -18.35
N ASP A 179 -1.51 26.04 -18.26
CA ASP A 179 -0.62 27.22 -18.19
C ASP A 179 0.08 27.39 -16.82
N GLY A 180 -0.18 26.51 -15.85
CA GLY A 180 0.31 26.62 -14.48
C GLY A 180 -0.60 27.42 -13.55
N THR A 181 -1.70 28.00 -14.04
CA THR A 181 -2.68 28.71 -13.21
C THR A 181 -3.26 27.76 -12.16
N PRO A 182 -3.28 28.12 -10.86
CA PRO A 182 -3.86 27.27 -9.84
C PRO A 182 -5.36 27.05 -10.05
N LEU A 183 -5.78 25.80 -10.17
CA LEU A 183 -7.17 25.37 -10.08
C LEU A 183 -7.59 25.16 -8.61
N ALA A 184 -6.64 24.78 -7.75
CA ALA A 184 -6.83 24.75 -6.31
C ALA A 184 -5.48 24.78 -5.58
N GLU A 185 -5.31 25.72 -4.66
CA GLU A 185 -4.10 25.82 -3.84
C GLU A 185 -4.36 26.28 -2.40
N GLY A 186 -3.37 26.07 -1.54
CA GLY A 186 -3.45 26.44 -0.13
C GLY A 186 -4.48 25.63 0.67
N THR A 187 -4.80 26.11 1.87
CA THR A 187 -5.77 25.49 2.79
C THR A 187 -7.21 25.71 2.36
N GLY A 188 -7.53 26.88 1.82
CA GLY A 188 -8.87 27.23 1.32
C GLY A 188 -9.19 26.69 -0.08
N ARG A 189 -8.24 26.01 -0.73
CA ARG A 189 -8.36 25.52 -2.11
C ARG A 189 -8.78 26.62 -3.08
N PHE A 190 -8.12 27.78 -2.97
CA PHE A 190 -8.47 28.98 -3.75
C PHE A 190 -8.01 28.87 -5.21
N SER A 191 -8.71 29.59 -6.09
CA SER A 191 -8.32 29.83 -7.48
C SER A 191 -8.84 31.19 -7.94
N ARG A 192 -8.05 31.90 -8.75
CA ARG A 192 -8.44 33.16 -9.39
C ARG A 192 -9.48 32.96 -10.50
N LEU A 193 -9.66 31.74 -10.98
CA LEU A 193 -10.71 31.38 -11.94
C LEU A 193 -12.08 31.22 -11.27
N GLY A 194 -12.15 31.37 -9.94
CA GLY A 194 -13.40 31.33 -9.18
C GLY A 194 -14.12 29.99 -9.27
N PRO A 195 -15.46 29.98 -9.37
CA PRO A 195 -16.25 28.74 -9.41
C PRO A 195 -15.88 27.78 -10.55
N LEU A 196 -15.37 28.30 -11.67
CA LEU A 196 -14.95 27.51 -12.84
C LEU A 196 -13.91 26.45 -12.47
N ALA A 197 -12.97 26.80 -11.61
CA ALA A 197 -11.93 25.87 -11.18
C ALA A 197 -12.42 24.85 -10.15
N ALA A 198 -13.41 25.23 -9.32
CA ALA A 198 -13.94 24.38 -8.27
C ALA A 198 -14.67 23.14 -8.82
N GLU A 199 -15.32 23.25 -9.99
CA GLU A 199 -15.99 22.12 -10.64
C GLU A 199 -14.99 21.04 -11.09
N ILE A 200 -13.85 21.45 -11.65
CA ILE A 200 -12.81 20.55 -12.13
C ILE A 200 -11.95 20.04 -10.98
N ALA A 201 -11.41 20.96 -10.17
CA ALA A 201 -10.59 20.60 -9.02
C ALA A 201 -11.40 19.70 -8.08
N GLY A 202 -12.67 20.02 -7.88
CA GLY A 202 -13.53 19.35 -6.92
C GLY A 202 -13.34 19.92 -5.52
N ARG A 203 -13.90 19.20 -4.53
CA ARG A 203 -13.97 19.68 -3.14
C ARG A 203 -13.18 18.79 -2.19
N THR A 204 -12.71 19.40 -1.12
CA THR A 204 -12.18 18.70 0.05
C THR A 204 -13.17 18.76 1.21
N GLY A 205 -13.07 17.83 2.16
CA GLY A 205 -13.88 17.84 3.38
C GLY A 205 -13.50 16.70 4.32
N PRO A 206 -14.32 16.43 5.35
CA PRO A 206 -14.02 15.40 6.34
C PRO A 206 -13.93 14.01 5.69
N ILE A 207 -13.17 13.12 6.32
CA ILE A 207 -13.03 11.72 5.87
C ILE A 207 -14.40 11.03 5.92
N PRO A 208 -14.90 10.47 4.81
CA PRO A 208 -16.12 9.67 4.85
C PRO A 208 -15.95 8.40 5.69
N ALA A 209 -17.01 8.01 6.41
CA ALA A 209 -17.01 6.89 7.36
C ALA A 209 -16.54 5.57 6.73
N ASP A 210 -16.96 5.29 5.50
CA ASP A 210 -16.58 4.10 4.73
C ASP A 210 -15.09 4.07 4.36
N ARG A 211 -14.41 5.24 4.37
CA ARG A 211 -12.99 5.38 4.01
C ARG A 211 -12.06 5.55 5.21
N GLU A 212 -12.57 5.69 6.44
CA GLU A 212 -11.77 5.94 7.65
C GLU A 212 -10.62 4.93 7.83
N ALA A 213 -10.90 3.64 7.70
CA ALA A 213 -9.90 2.60 7.87
C ALA A 213 -8.75 2.71 6.85
N ARG A 214 -9.05 3.12 5.60
CA ARG A 214 -8.04 3.35 4.55
C ARG A 214 -7.14 4.53 4.91
N TYR A 215 -7.71 5.63 5.36
CA TYR A 215 -6.97 6.83 5.77
C TYR A 215 -6.14 6.61 7.04
N ALA A 216 -6.69 5.90 8.03
CA ALA A 216 -5.98 5.55 9.26
C ALA A 216 -4.70 4.73 8.96
N ARG A 217 -4.75 3.76 8.03
CA ARG A 217 -3.58 2.98 7.57
C ARG A 217 -2.54 3.83 6.83
N ARG A 218 -2.95 4.94 6.22
CA ARG A 218 -2.04 5.93 5.62
C ARG A 218 -1.46 6.90 6.66
N GLY A 219 -1.94 6.83 7.91
CA GLY A 219 -1.54 7.70 9.01
C GLY A 219 -2.28 9.04 9.04
N ILE A 220 -3.32 9.19 8.22
CA ILE A 220 -4.13 10.41 8.17
C ILE A 220 -5.08 10.41 9.38
N PRO A 221 -5.13 11.50 10.18
CA PRO A 221 -5.95 11.56 11.39
C PRO A 221 -7.44 11.77 11.03
N PRO A 222 -8.40 11.31 11.87
CA PRO A 222 -9.84 11.39 11.60
C PRO A 222 -10.40 12.79 11.29
N GLY A 223 -9.78 13.86 11.80
CA GLY A 223 -10.18 15.25 11.55
C GLY A 223 -9.53 15.90 10.31
N ALA A 224 -8.77 15.15 9.51
CA ALA A 224 -8.12 15.70 8.33
C ALA A 224 -9.12 16.00 7.20
N SER A 225 -8.82 17.04 6.41
CA SER A 225 -9.53 17.32 5.16
C SER A 225 -8.94 16.49 4.01
N VAL A 226 -9.80 15.78 3.28
CA VAL A 226 -9.44 14.89 2.17
C VAL A 226 -10.28 15.17 0.93
N GLY A 227 -9.83 14.71 -0.23
CA GLY A 227 -10.56 14.87 -1.49
C GLY A 227 -11.89 14.09 -1.52
N LEU A 228 -12.97 14.79 -1.88
CA LEU A 228 -14.33 14.26 -1.96
C LEU A 228 -14.86 14.13 -3.40
N SER A 229 -14.42 15.00 -4.31
CA SER A 229 -14.81 14.97 -5.73
C SER A 229 -13.69 15.47 -6.64
N GLY A 230 -13.91 15.38 -7.96
CA GLY A 230 -13.00 15.91 -8.97
C GLY A 230 -11.56 15.39 -8.86
N LEU A 231 -10.62 16.21 -9.29
CA LEU A 231 -9.18 15.96 -9.20
C LEU A 231 -8.70 15.85 -7.74
N GLU A 232 -9.36 16.54 -6.79
CA GLU A 232 -9.05 16.43 -5.37
C GLU A 232 -9.21 15.02 -4.85
N ARG A 233 -10.29 14.32 -5.24
CA ARG A 233 -10.53 12.92 -4.85
C ARG A 233 -9.59 11.98 -5.58
N GLU A 234 -9.48 12.14 -6.89
CA GLU A 234 -8.73 11.22 -7.74
C GLU A 234 -7.24 11.22 -7.35
N PHE A 235 -6.67 12.41 -7.17
CA PHE A 235 -5.27 12.57 -6.82
C PHE A 235 -5.04 12.83 -5.34
N ASP A 236 -5.99 12.51 -4.46
CA ASP A 236 -5.92 12.81 -3.03
C ASP A 236 -4.63 12.30 -2.38
N GLU A 237 -4.19 11.09 -2.74
CA GLU A 237 -2.96 10.52 -2.17
C GLU A 237 -1.70 11.28 -2.58
N ARG A 238 -1.63 11.71 -3.84
CA ARG A 238 -0.53 12.51 -4.36
C ARG A 238 -0.54 13.93 -3.78
N LEU A 239 -1.73 14.54 -3.67
CA LEU A 239 -1.91 15.90 -3.18
C LEU A 239 -1.67 16.02 -1.67
N LEU A 240 -2.10 15.04 -0.86
CA LEU A 240 -1.84 15.01 0.59
C LEU A 240 -0.38 14.75 0.93
N GLY A 241 0.35 14.01 0.10
CA GLY A 241 1.69 13.52 0.47
C GLY A 241 1.64 12.52 1.62
N THR A 242 2.69 12.50 2.44
CA THR A 242 2.82 11.57 3.57
C THR A 242 2.88 12.32 4.89
N PRO A 243 2.00 12.02 5.85
CA PRO A 243 2.08 12.60 7.19
C PRO A 243 3.39 12.23 7.89
N GLY A 244 3.83 13.12 8.77
CA GLY A 244 4.92 12.89 9.71
C GLY A 244 4.43 12.92 11.15
N GLY A 245 5.34 13.27 12.04
CA GLY A 245 5.10 13.46 13.47
C GLY A 245 5.85 12.43 14.31
N ALA A 246 5.30 12.10 15.49
CA ALA A 246 5.96 11.28 16.50
C ALA A 246 5.09 10.11 16.96
N LEU A 247 5.70 8.92 17.02
CA LEU A 247 5.16 7.75 17.68
C LEU A 247 5.61 7.74 19.14
N MET A 248 4.66 7.63 20.06
CA MET A 248 4.89 7.80 21.49
C MET A 248 4.52 6.53 22.25
N ALA A 249 5.37 6.11 23.17
CA ALA A 249 5.05 5.17 24.24
C ALA A 249 4.87 5.95 25.55
N GLY A 250 3.63 6.16 25.97
CA GLY A 250 3.33 7.11 27.05
C GLY A 250 3.83 8.51 26.70
N LYS A 251 4.79 9.04 27.46
CA LYS A 251 5.42 10.35 27.22
C LYS A 251 6.70 10.30 26.37
N ARG A 252 7.20 9.10 26.06
CA ARG A 252 8.49 8.90 25.38
C ARG A 252 8.31 8.79 23.89
N VAL A 253 9.07 9.57 23.13
CA VAL A 253 9.17 9.41 21.66
C VAL A 253 9.94 8.14 21.38
N ILE A 254 9.34 7.22 20.62
CA ILE A 254 10.00 5.96 20.19
C ILE A 254 10.31 5.94 18.70
N ALA A 255 9.64 6.81 17.92
CA ALA A 255 9.98 7.07 16.53
C ALA A 255 9.48 8.45 16.10
N SER A 256 10.13 9.05 15.12
CA SER A 256 9.71 10.32 14.53
C SER A 256 10.07 10.36 13.05
N SER A 257 9.28 11.07 12.25
CA SER A 257 9.60 11.36 10.86
C SER A 257 9.03 12.72 10.48
N PRO A 258 9.75 13.56 9.71
CA PRO A 258 9.16 14.77 9.15
C PRO A 258 8.04 14.43 8.17
N PRO A 259 7.02 15.29 8.02
CA PRO A 259 6.02 15.16 6.98
C PRO A 259 6.68 15.35 5.60
N ARG A 260 6.18 14.63 4.60
CA ARG A 260 6.64 14.76 3.20
C ARG A 260 5.55 15.41 2.36
N PRO A 261 5.81 16.59 1.78
CA PRO A 261 4.85 17.30 0.94
C PRO A 261 4.27 16.44 -0.18
N GLY A 262 3.02 16.70 -0.52
CA GLY A 262 2.42 16.17 -1.74
C GLY A 262 3.07 16.76 -2.99
N THR A 263 2.83 16.13 -4.12
CA THR A 263 3.32 16.62 -5.42
C THR A 263 2.18 17.30 -6.16
N PRO A 264 2.38 18.52 -6.69
CA PRO A 264 1.36 19.19 -7.49
C PRO A 264 0.90 18.32 -8.67
N VAL A 265 -0.37 18.47 -9.04
CA VAL A 265 -0.96 17.82 -10.22
C VAL A 265 -1.22 18.89 -11.26
N ARG A 266 -0.64 18.73 -12.46
CA ARG A 266 -0.92 19.59 -13.61
C ARG A 266 -1.93 18.87 -14.51
N SER A 267 -3.06 19.51 -14.77
CA SER A 267 -4.08 19.04 -15.70
C SER A 267 -3.82 19.58 -17.10
N SER A 268 -4.52 19.01 -18.07
CA SER A 268 -4.55 19.49 -19.46
C SER A 268 -5.50 20.67 -19.68
N ILE A 269 -6.26 21.08 -18.65
CA ILE A 269 -7.29 22.12 -18.78
C ILE A 269 -6.64 23.44 -19.17
N ASP A 270 -7.15 24.02 -20.25
CA ASP A 270 -6.78 25.34 -20.69
C ASP A 270 -7.76 26.37 -20.08
N PRO A 271 -7.30 27.32 -19.25
CA PRO A 271 -8.20 28.28 -18.61
C PRO A 271 -8.98 29.18 -19.57
N GLY A 272 -8.42 29.48 -20.75
CA GLY A 272 -9.09 30.27 -21.78
C GLY A 272 -10.26 29.50 -22.41
N ILE A 273 -9.99 28.26 -22.85
CA ILE A 273 -11.02 27.39 -23.43
C ILE A 273 -12.07 27.02 -22.38
N GLN A 274 -11.67 26.77 -21.13
CA GLN A 274 -12.60 26.47 -20.04
C GLN A 274 -13.58 27.62 -19.81
N ARG A 275 -13.11 28.86 -19.82
CA ARG A 275 -13.96 30.03 -19.67
C ARG A 275 -14.96 30.13 -20.83
N ALA A 276 -14.48 30.00 -22.06
CA ALA A 276 -15.32 30.01 -23.25
C ALA A 276 -16.39 28.90 -23.23
N ALA A 277 -16.05 27.70 -22.76
CA ALA A 277 -16.98 26.58 -22.64
C ALA A 277 -18.12 26.86 -21.63
N VAL A 278 -17.79 27.46 -20.48
CA VAL A 278 -18.80 27.83 -19.48
C VAL A 278 -19.66 29.00 -19.94
N GLU A 279 -19.05 30.02 -20.55
CA GLU A 279 -19.76 31.16 -21.14
C GLU A 279 -20.72 30.70 -22.25
N ALA A 280 -20.30 29.75 -23.09
CA ALA A 280 -21.14 29.17 -24.15
C ALA A 280 -22.37 28.42 -23.60
N LEU A 281 -22.24 27.75 -22.45
CA LEU A 281 -23.41 27.15 -21.78
C LEU A 281 -24.36 28.22 -21.25
N ALA A 282 -23.86 29.38 -20.82
CA ALA A 282 -24.66 30.51 -20.33
C ALA A 282 -25.73 30.09 -19.29
N GLY A 283 -25.37 29.15 -18.40
CA GLY A 283 -26.26 28.63 -17.36
C GLY A 283 -27.37 27.67 -17.85
N ARG A 284 -27.39 27.32 -19.14
CA ARG A 284 -28.33 26.34 -19.69
C ARG A 284 -27.95 24.93 -19.24
N PHE A 285 -28.97 24.08 -19.09
CA PHE A 285 -28.75 22.66 -18.88
C PHE A 285 -28.10 22.04 -20.12
N GLY A 286 -26.89 21.54 -19.98
CA GLY A 286 -26.10 20.98 -21.05
C GLY A 286 -24.69 20.66 -20.59
N GLY A 287 -23.91 20.03 -21.47
CA GLY A 287 -22.51 19.70 -21.21
C GLY A 287 -21.64 20.13 -22.39
N VAL A 288 -20.47 20.70 -22.10
CA VAL A 288 -19.44 20.97 -23.09
C VAL A 288 -18.17 20.23 -22.69
N ALA A 289 -17.67 19.40 -23.60
CA ALA A 289 -16.36 18.78 -23.50
C ALA A 289 -15.54 19.19 -24.71
N VAL A 290 -14.34 19.74 -24.48
CA VAL A 290 -13.41 20.11 -25.55
C VAL A 290 -12.19 19.22 -25.43
N LEU A 291 -11.89 18.47 -26.48
CA LEU A 291 -10.72 17.61 -26.57
C LEU A 291 -9.80 18.08 -27.69
N ARG A 292 -8.50 17.90 -27.50
CA ARG A 292 -7.51 17.97 -28.58
C ARG A 292 -7.48 16.63 -29.31
N PRO A 293 -7.86 16.56 -30.60
CA PRO A 293 -7.96 15.29 -31.32
C PRO A 293 -6.63 14.54 -31.43
N ASP A 294 -5.52 15.27 -31.53
CA ASP A 294 -4.21 14.69 -31.84
C ASP A 294 -3.66 13.78 -30.72
N ASP A 295 -4.00 14.07 -29.45
CA ASP A 295 -3.47 13.36 -28.29
C ASP A 295 -4.52 13.04 -27.21
N GLY A 296 -5.78 13.39 -27.46
CA GLY A 296 -6.90 13.11 -26.55
C GLY A 296 -6.91 13.96 -25.29
N GLU A 297 -6.07 15.01 -25.18
CA GLU A 297 -6.09 15.88 -24.02
C GLU A 297 -7.42 16.61 -23.86
N VAL A 298 -7.97 16.59 -22.65
CA VAL A 298 -9.19 17.34 -22.31
C VAL A 298 -8.81 18.78 -21.99
N LEU A 299 -9.25 19.71 -22.81
CA LEU A 299 -8.94 21.14 -22.70
C LEU A 299 -9.96 21.88 -21.82
N ALA A 300 -11.23 21.45 -21.86
CA ALA A 300 -12.30 22.04 -21.06
C ALA A 300 -13.42 21.03 -20.80
N LEU A 301 -14.07 21.19 -19.65
CA LEU A 301 -15.24 20.43 -19.20
C LEU A 301 -16.19 21.36 -18.46
N ALA A 302 -17.44 21.46 -18.92
CA ALA A 302 -18.44 22.32 -18.30
C ALA A 302 -19.83 21.65 -18.24
N GLY A 303 -20.61 22.04 -17.24
CA GLY A 303 -21.98 21.54 -17.04
C GLY A 303 -22.01 20.03 -16.82
N ILE A 304 -22.94 19.32 -17.47
CA ILE A 304 -23.10 17.88 -17.28
C ILE A 304 -22.10 17.02 -18.08
N ALA A 305 -21.09 17.61 -18.72
CA ALA A 305 -20.13 16.89 -19.56
C ALA A 305 -19.35 15.78 -18.84
N TYR A 306 -19.10 15.94 -17.55
CA TYR A 306 -18.43 14.97 -16.69
C TYR A 306 -19.42 14.19 -15.80
N SER A 307 -20.70 14.18 -16.18
CA SER A 307 -21.76 13.41 -15.52
C SER A 307 -21.85 12.00 -16.12
N ALA A 308 -22.90 11.25 -15.73
CA ALA A 308 -23.20 9.95 -16.30
C ALA A 308 -23.42 10.02 -17.83
N PRO A 309 -23.24 8.90 -18.56
CA PRO A 309 -23.47 8.83 -20.01
C PRO A 309 -24.83 9.41 -20.41
N GLN A 310 -24.84 10.20 -21.48
CA GLN A 310 -26.06 10.75 -22.07
C GLN A 310 -26.35 10.05 -23.40
N PRO A 311 -27.62 9.90 -23.80
CA PRO A 311 -27.95 9.45 -25.15
C PRO A 311 -27.26 10.37 -26.18
N PRO A 312 -26.51 9.82 -27.16
CA PRO A 312 -25.69 10.65 -28.05
C PRO A 312 -26.54 11.44 -29.06
N GLY A 313 -27.78 11.02 -29.32
CA GLY A 313 -28.66 11.70 -30.28
C GLY A 313 -28.05 11.72 -31.69
N SER A 314 -28.26 12.82 -32.41
CA SER A 314 -27.87 12.94 -33.83
C SER A 314 -26.36 12.85 -34.08
N VAL A 315 -25.49 13.12 -33.10
CA VAL A 315 -24.03 12.99 -33.31
C VAL A 315 -23.61 11.54 -33.56
N PHE A 316 -24.41 10.57 -33.10
CA PHE A 316 -24.15 9.15 -33.33
C PHE A 316 -24.30 8.75 -34.80
N LYS A 317 -24.98 9.55 -35.62
CA LYS A 317 -25.09 9.30 -37.07
C LYS A 317 -23.72 9.27 -37.75
N ILE A 318 -22.77 10.08 -37.28
CA ILE A 318 -21.40 10.07 -37.78
C ILE A 318 -20.72 8.73 -37.45
N VAL A 319 -20.95 8.19 -36.25
CA VAL A 319 -20.43 6.87 -35.87
C VAL A 319 -21.05 5.76 -36.72
N THR A 320 -22.37 5.79 -36.93
CA THR A 320 -23.07 4.84 -37.79
C THR A 320 -22.55 4.91 -39.23
N LEU A 321 -22.42 6.11 -39.80
CA LEU A 321 -21.89 6.30 -41.16
C LEU A 321 -20.44 5.82 -41.28
N SER A 322 -19.56 6.20 -40.34
CA SER A 322 -18.18 5.72 -40.32
C SER A 322 -18.09 4.20 -40.25
N GLY A 323 -18.97 3.57 -39.45
CA GLY A 323 -19.07 2.11 -39.38
C GLY A 323 -19.58 1.49 -40.70
N ALA A 324 -20.57 2.12 -41.34
CA ALA A 324 -21.12 1.67 -42.62
C ALA A 324 -20.08 1.76 -43.75
N LEU A 325 -19.36 2.88 -43.85
CA LEU A 325 -18.27 3.08 -44.80
C LEU A 325 -17.13 2.09 -44.56
N ALA A 326 -16.70 1.91 -43.31
CA ALA A 326 -15.65 0.96 -42.96
C ALA A 326 -16.04 -0.50 -43.27
N ALA A 327 -17.33 -0.83 -43.21
CA ALA A 327 -17.86 -2.15 -43.56
C ALA A 327 -18.20 -2.29 -45.06
N GLY A 328 -18.07 -1.24 -45.86
CA GLY A 328 -18.39 -1.25 -47.30
C GLY A 328 -19.89 -1.40 -47.61
N VAL A 329 -20.77 -1.03 -46.69
CA VAL A 329 -22.24 -1.08 -46.88
C VAL A 329 -22.86 0.27 -47.28
N ALA A 330 -22.02 1.30 -47.40
CA ALA A 330 -22.34 2.63 -47.94
C ALA A 330 -21.12 3.14 -48.75
N GLU A 331 -21.35 4.02 -49.72
CA GLU A 331 -20.33 4.66 -50.57
C GLU A 331 -20.41 6.20 -50.47
#